data_AF-A0A964MM57-F1
#
_entry.id   AF-A0A964MM57-F1
#
_cell.length_a   1.000
_cell.length_b   1.000
_cell.length_c   1.000
_cell.angle_alpha   90.00
_cell.angle_beta   90.00
_cell.angle_gamma   90.00
#
_symmetry.space_group_name_H-M   'P 1'
#
loop_
_entity.id
_entity.type
_entity.pdbx_description
1 polymer ?
#
loop_
_entity_poly.entity_id
_entity_poly.type
_entity_poly.pdbx_seq_one_letter_code
_entity_poly.pdbx_strand_id
1 'polypeptide(L)' 'AAISLLDEIPSPTEEQVRIGLEGNLCRCTGYHNIVKSVLACANNK' A
#
# COMPACT_ATOMS: atom_id res chain seq x y z
N ALA A 1 5.46 -6.87 -0.71
CA ALA A 1 4.54 -6.02 -1.49
C ALA A 1 4.74 -4.54 -1.19
N ALA A 2 4.32 -4.03 -0.02
CA ALA A 2 4.37 -2.58 0.26
C ALA A 2 5.78 -1.94 0.16
N ILE A 3 6.83 -2.59 0.67
CA ILE A 3 8.20 -2.06 0.57
C ILE A 3 8.62 -1.93 -0.91
N SER A 4 8.53 -3.02 -1.67
CA SER A 4 8.85 -3.04 -3.10
C SER A 4 8.06 -2.01 -3.90
N LEU A 5 6.75 -1.87 -3.61
CA LEU A 5 5.90 -0.85 -4.23
C LEU A 5 6.45 0.57 -3.97
N LEU A 6 6.89 0.87 -2.75
CA LEU A 6 7.42 2.20 -2.39
C LEU A 6 8.87 2.44 -2.85
N ASP A 7 9.57 1.39 -3.27
CA ASP A 7 10.88 1.53 -3.92
C ASP A 7 10.70 1.81 -5.42
N GLU A 8 9.66 1.25 -6.05
CA GLU A 8 9.33 1.48 -7.47
C GLU A 8 8.52 2.77 -7.69
N ILE A 9 7.56 3.06 -6.80
CA ILE A 9 6.64 4.21 -6.85
C ILE A 9 6.67 4.91 -5.49
N PRO A 10 7.62 5.83 -5.25
CA PRO A 10 7.79 6.48 -3.93
C PRO A 10 6.58 7.29 -3.44
N SER A 11 5.72 7.75 -4.35
CA SER A 11 4.50 8.50 -4.04
C SER A 11 3.29 7.89 -4.77
N PRO A 12 2.82 6.71 -4.33
CA PRO A 12 1.73 6.01 -4.99
C PRO A 12 0.38 6.66 -4.66
N THR A 13 -0.57 6.56 -5.58
CA THR A 13 -1.98 6.84 -5.30
C THR A 13 -2.62 5.69 -4.52
N GLU A 14 -3.78 5.93 -3.91
CA GLU A 14 -4.54 4.88 -3.23
C GLU A 14 -4.81 3.67 -4.15
N GLU A 15 -5.15 3.93 -5.41
CA GLU A 15 -5.44 2.88 -6.39
C GLU A 15 -4.19 2.03 -6.69
N GLN A 16 -3.03 2.67 -6.87
CA GLN A 16 -1.77 1.96 -7.07
C GLN A 16 -1.40 1.09 -5.86
N VAL A 17 -1.70 1.55 -4.64
CA VAL A 17 -1.52 0.73 -3.44
C VAL A 17 -2.44 -0.49 -3.44
N ARG A 18 -3.70 -0.33 -3.85
CA ARG A 18 -4.66 -1.46 -3.91
C ARG A 18 -4.23 -2.50 -4.94
N ILE A 19 -3.89 -2.06 -6.15
CA ILE A 19 -3.39 -2.94 -7.22
C ILE A 19 -2.11 -3.66 -6.77
N GLY A 20 -1.16 -2.92 -6.19
CA GLY A 20 0.09 -3.48 -5.66
C GLY A 20 -0.10 -4.49 -4.52
N LEU A 21 -1.29 -4.55 -3.91
CA LEU A 21 -1.64 -5.48 -2.84
C LEU A 21 -2.53 -6.65 -3.30
N GLU A 22 -2.98 -6.71 -4.57
CA GLU A 22 -3.93 -7.73 -5.06
C GLU A 22 -3.51 -9.18 -4.77
N GLY A 23 -2.20 -9.48 -4.77
CA GLY A 23 -1.67 -10.80 -4.43
C GLY A 23 -1.53 -11.12 -2.94
N ASN A 24 -1.91 -10.20 -2.04
CA ASN A 24 -1.68 -10.31 -0.60
C ASN A 24 -3.02 -10.40 0.14
N LEU A 25 -3.49 -11.63 0.38
CA LEU A 25 -4.78 -11.86 1.05
C LEU A 25 -4.74 -11.47 2.53
N CYS A 26 -5.73 -10.68 2.96
CA CYS A 26 -5.93 -10.32 4.37
C CYS A 26 -7.39 -10.54 4.77
N ARG A 27 -7.62 -11.21 5.91
CA ARG A 27 -8.96 -11.58 6.37
C ARG A 27 -9.59 -10.60 7.35
N CYS A 28 -8.79 -9.84 8.09
CA CYS A 28 -9.29 -9.09 9.26
C CYS A 28 -9.55 -7.61 8.98
N THR A 29 -8.67 -6.94 8.20
CA THR A 29 -8.64 -5.48 8.12
C THR A 29 -9.52 -4.90 7.02
N GLY A 30 -9.96 -5.73 6.07
CA GLY A 30 -10.65 -5.26 4.86
C GLY A 30 -9.81 -4.29 4.01
N TYR A 31 -8.47 -4.36 4.13
CA TYR A 31 -7.47 -3.53 3.43
C TYR A 31 -7.44 -2.04 3.76
N HIS A 32 -8.50 -1.45 4.30
CA HIS A 32 -8.60 0.00 4.55
C HIS A 32 -7.41 0.55 5.35
N ASN A 33 -7.08 -0.07 6.48
CA ASN A 33 -6.00 0.42 7.34
C ASN A 33 -4.62 0.08 6.79
N ILE A 34 -4.49 -0.97 5.98
CA ILE A 34 -3.23 -1.32 5.31
C ILE A 34 -2.91 -0.24 4.26
N VAL A 35 -3.88 0.07 3.40
CA VAL A 35 -3.77 1.10 2.37
C VAL A 35 -3.42 2.47 2.97
N LYS A 36 -4.14 2.88 4.02
CA LYS A 36 -3.83 4.12 4.76
C LYS A 36 -2.40 4.15 5.32
N SER A 37 -1.94 3.03 5.88
CA SER A 37 -0.60 2.95 6.46
C SER A 37 0.50 3.06 5.40
N VAL A 38 0.30 2.45 4.23
CA VAL A 38 1.24 2.55 3.11
C VAL A 38 1.34 3.98 2.60
N LEU A 39 0.20 4.66 2.39
CA LEU A 39 0.17 6.07 1.97
C LEU A 39 0.82 6.99 3.01
N ALA A 40 0.55 6.76 4.31
CA ALA A 40 1.20 7.51 5.38
C ALA A 40 2.72 7.29 5.40
N CYS A 41 3.19 6.08 5.11
CA CYS A 41 4.62 5.81 4.98
C CYS A 41 5.23 6.53 3.79
N ALA A 42 4.56 6.54 2.63
CA ALA A 42 5.02 7.26 1.44
C ALA A 42 5.21 8.77 1.67
N ASN A 43 4.35 9.38 2.48
CA ASN A 43 4.45 10.81 2.84
C ASN A 43 5.56 11.12 3.87
N ASN A 44 6.12 10.10 4.53
CA ASN A 44 7.16 10.24 5.56
C ASN A 44 8.52 9.66 5.10
N LYS A 45 8.64 9.25 3.83
CA LYS A 45 9.86 8.67 3.25
C LYS A 45 10.74 9.77 2.63
#